data_AF-A0A420H1T7-F1
#
_entry.id   AF-A0A420H1T7-F1
#
_cell.length_a   1.000
_cell.length_b   1.000
_cell.length_c   1.000
_cell.angle_alpha   90.00
_cell.angle_beta   90.00
_cell.angle_gamma   90.00
#
_symmetry.space_group_name_H-M   'P 1'
#
loop_
_entity.id
_entity.type
_entity.pdbx_description
1 polymer ?
#
loop_
_entity_poly.entity_id
_entity_poly.type
_entity_poly.pdbx_seq_one_letter_code
_entity_poly.pdbx_strand_id
1 'polypeptide(L)'
;MEIPNLREKPEFETLLTVLDYKFKSKIHVNYLYPETKKIDETYDFLLRVIRSDLDWLSCEKKDIVYALASKRIAENCGRAAMPGMDRIWMVPATSFHPQIGLKLREPPLIGDDLGLKTWVTSFVVSKQIGQLGHDFFSHFLVKKEYGFDSLKNNLPRPSIEVLELGSGTGLVGMVAAAAWDVSVLLTDLESIQENLSYNIRKNLDTISRTSGGSVSCSTLDWRNPNDAFSEERRFEACLIIASDPLYDDYHPLALTNTIDTFLKKDDRARILTAIPLRDKHTRYLSQEFQQNMLSRHLEIVKILFQSCIDEDWAGSKNYAEGVPLELTIWQRSKLELNSLLS
;
A
#
# COMPACT_ATOMS: atom_id res chain seq x y z
N MET A 1 -19.58 29.79 2.99
CA MET A 1 -20.97 29.40 3.28
C MET A 1 -21.14 29.34 4.79
N GLU A 2 -22.14 30.06 5.30
CA GLU A 2 -22.42 30.13 6.73
C GLU A 2 -23.12 28.87 7.24
N ILE A 3 -22.97 28.58 8.53
CA ILE A 3 -23.66 27.45 9.16
C ILE A 3 -25.08 27.91 9.48
N PRO A 4 -26.13 27.23 8.97
CA PRO A 4 -27.50 27.67 9.15
C PRO A 4 -27.95 27.47 10.60
N ASN A 5 -28.82 28.35 11.07
CA ASN A 5 -29.46 28.19 12.37
C ASN A 5 -30.63 27.20 12.26
N LEU A 6 -30.53 26.04 12.92
CA LEU A 6 -31.59 25.02 12.88
C LEU A 6 -32.96 25.52 13.38
N ARG A 7 -33.00 26.57 14.22
CA ARG A 7 -34.27 27.16 14.69
C ARG A 7 -35.05 27.88 13.57
N GLU A 8 -34.37 28.28 12.51
CA GLU A 8 -34.95 28.95 11.34
C GLU A 8 -35.50 27.94 10.31
N LYS A 9 -35.46 26.64 10.63
CA LYS A 9 -35.98 25.56 9.78
C LYS A 9 -35.42 25.61 8.35
N PRO A 10 -34.08 25.56 8.19
CA PRO A 10 -33.44 25.67 6.88
C PRO A 10 -33.89 24.56 5.93
N GLU A 11 -33.94 24.88 4.65
CA GLU A 11 -34.31 23.91 3.61
C GLU A 11 -33.34 22.71 3.58
N PHE A 12 -33.86 21.58 3.11
CA PHE A 12 -33.11 20.33 2.96
C PHE A 12 -31.82 20.51 2.15
N GLU A 13 -31.88 21.22 1.02
CA GLU A 13 -30.73 21.45 0.14
C GLU A 13 -29.64 22.28 0.83
N THR A 14 -30.03 23.25 1.66
CA THR A 14 -29.11 24.06 2.46
C THR A 14 -28.36 23.19 3.46
N LEU A 15 -29.07 22.29 4.15
CA LEU A 15 -28.46 21.35 5.08
C LEU A 15 -27.49 20.39 4.37
N LEU A 16 -27.91 19.80 3.24
CA LEU A 16 -27.05 18.91 2.45
C LEU A 16 -25.78 19.62 1.98
N THR A 17 -25.92 20.82 1.42
CA THR A 17 -24.80 21.58 0.87
C THR A 17 -23.81 21.95 1.97
N VAL A 18 -24.30 22.36 3.15
CA VAL A 18 -23.43 22.68 4.28
C VAL A 18 -22.71 21.43 4.78
N LEU A 19 -23.43 20.31 4.95
CA LEU A 19 -22.85 19.04 5.38
C LEU A 19 -21.85 18.45 4.37
N ASP A 20 -22.05 18.63 3.06
CA ASP A 20 -21.14 18.11 2.02
C ASP A 20 -20.00 19.07 1.66
N TYR A 21 -20.13 20.38 1.86
CA TYR A 21 -19.08 21.32 1.46
C TYR A 21 -18.24 21.82 2.64
N LYS A 22 -18.86 22.07 3.79
CA LYS A 22 -18.17 22.65 4.96
C LYS A 22 -17.59 21.58 5.88
N PHE A 23 -18.30 20.46 6.05
CA PHE A 23 -17.96 19.41 7.01
C PHE A 23 -17.37 18.15 6.37
N LYS A 24 -17.41 18.02 5.04
CA LYS A 24 -16.69 16.96 4.33
C LYS A 24 -15.20 17.12 4.58
N SER A 25 -14.57 16.04 5.01
CA SER A 25 -13.11 16.02 5.08
C SER A 25 -12.55 16.35 3.69
N LYS A 26 -11.98 17.55 3.54
CA LYS A 26 -11.35 18.01 2.31
C LYS A 26 -10.15 17.11 2.05
N ILE A 27 -10.38 16.08 1.24
CA ILE A 27 -9.41 15.18 0.59
C ILE A 27 -8.30 14.69 1.55
N HIS A 28 -8.37 13.41 1.88
CA HIS A 28 -7.30 12.63 2.50
C HIS A 28 -6.14 12.45 1.50
N VAL A 29 -5.51 13.56 1.09
CA VAL A 29 -4.19 13.57 0.47
C VAL A 29 -3.22 13.39 1.61
N ASN A 30 -2.51 12.25 1.62
CA ASN A 30 -1.37 12.12 2.50
C ASN A 30 -0.23 12.95 1.90
N TYR A 31 -0.13 14.19 2.36
CA TYR A 31 0.99 15.06 2.02
C TYR A 31 2.28 14.50 2.61
N LEU A 32 3.40 14.82 1.97
CA LEU A 32 4.74 14.56 2.51
C LEU A 32 4.94 15.24 3.88
N TYR A 33 4.16 16.29 4.17
CA TYR A 33 4.15 17.04 5.42
C TYR A 33 2.69 17.27 5.87
N PRO A 34 2.26 16.69 7.00
CA PRO A 34 0.89 16.84 7.48
C PRO A 34 0.65 18.25 8.06
N GLU A 35 -0.49 18.86 7.71
CA GLU A 35 -0.97 20.08 8.36
C GLU A 35 -1.80 19.74 9.60
N THR A 36 -1.51 20.39 10.73
CA THR A 36 -2.27 20.20 11.98
C THR A 36 -3.66 20.85 11.87
N LYS A 37 -4.71 20.04 11.74
CA LYS A 37 -6.11 20.52 11.80
C LYS A 37 -6.51 20.84 13.24
N LYS A 38 -6.92 22.09 13.49
CA LYS A 38 -7.69 22.45 14.69
C LYS A 38 -9.12 21.90 14.57
N ILE A 39 -9.52 21.09 15.54
CA ILE A 39 -10.71 20.23 15.53
C ILE A 39 -11.99 20.92 16.05
N ASP A 40 -11.89 22.01 16.81
CA ASP A 40 -12.94 22.34 17.80
C ASP A 40 -14.26 22.89 17.25
N GLU A 41 -14.26 23.76 16.23
CA GLU A 41 -15.50 24.43 15.77
C GLU A 41 -16.38 23.56 14.86
N THR A 42 -15.89 22.38 14.44
CA THR A 42 -16.50 21.56 13.39
C THR A 42 -17.57 20.60 13.92
N TYR A 43 -17.53 20.22 15.20
CA TYR A 43 -18.40 19.17 15.75
C TYR A 43 -19.72 19.68 16.34
N ASP A 44 -19.77 20.91 16.85
CA ASP A 44 -20.97 21.44 17.51
C ASP A 44 -22.20 21.40 16.60
N PHE A 45 -22.05 21.87 15.36
CA PHE A 45 -23.17 21.87 14.41
C PHE A 45 -23.64 20.46 14.06
N LEU A 46 -22.71 19.51 13.84
CA LEU A 46 -23.05 18.12 13.52
C LEU A 46 -23.83 17.49 14.67
N LEU A 47 -23.41 17.69 15.92
CA LEU A 47 -24.11 17.20 17.10
C LEU A 47 -25.49 17.86 17.27
N ARG A 48 -25.61 19.15 16.95
CA ARG A 48 -26.91 19.85 16.96
C ARG A 48 -27.87 19.31 15.90
N VAL A 49 -27.38 18.93 14.73
CA VAL A 49 -28.19 18.27 13.69
C VAL A 49 -28.70 16.93 14.22
N ILE A 50 -27.84 16.09 14.79
CA ILE A 50 -28.23 14.78 15.35
C ILE A 50 -29.22 14.91 16.51
N ARG A 51 -29.08 15.94 17.35
CA ARG A 51 -30.00 16.20 18.48
C ARG A 51 -31.33 16.84 18.08
N SER A 52 -31.45 17.38 16.88
CA SER A 52 -32.68 18.06 16.43
C SER A 52 -33.66 17.05 15.88
N ASP A 53 -34.95 17.19 16.20
CA ASP A 53 -36.03 16.35 15.64
C ASP A 53 -36.29 16.60 14.14
N LEU A 54 -35.69 17.67 13.59
CA LEU A 54 -35.82 18.11 12.20
C LEU A 54 -37.28 18.15 11.71
N ASP A 55 -38.23 18.49 12.59
CA ASP A 55 -39.68 18.32 12.43
C ASP A 55 -40.30 18.90 11.15
N TRP A 56 -39.61 19.83 10.52
CA TRP A 56 -39.99 20.50 9.28
C TRP A 56 -39.63 19.71 8.00
N LEU A 57 -38.90 18.60 8.12
CA LEU A 57 -38.53 17.71 7.00
C LEU A 57 -39.39 16.44 6.98
N SER A 58 -39.53 15.83 5.81
CA SER A 58 -40.11 14.49 5.67
C SER A 58 -39.19 13.42 6.29
N CYS A 59 -39.73 12.27 6.68
CA CYS A 59 -38.93 11.18 7.28
C CYS A 59 -37.73 10.79 6.41
N GLU A 60 -37.92 10.61 5.10
CA GLU A 60 -36.83 10.29 4.16
C GLU A 60 -35.72 11.35 4.16
N LYS A 61 -36.10 12.64 4.16
CA LYS A 61 -35.12 13.76 4.19
C LYS A 61 -34.39 13.83 5.51
N LYS A 62 -35.07 13.56 6.63
CA LYS A 62 -34.44 13.47 7.96
C LYS A 62 -33.38 12.38 7.99
N ASP A 63 -33.71 11.18 7.52
CA ASP A 63 -32.80 10.04 7.52
C ASP A 63 -31.53 10.34 6.71
N ILE A 64 -31.67 10.98 5.55
CA ILE A 64 -30.52 11.40 4.74
C ILE A 64 -29.65 12.42 5.50
N VAL A 65 -30.26 13.43 6.14
CA VAL A 65 -29.53 14.46 6.90
C VAL A 65 -28.81 13.85 8.10
N TYR A 66 -29.47 12.97 8.86
CA TYR A 66 -28.86 12.28 10.00
C TYR A 66 -27.74 11.34 9.56
N ALA A 67 -27.94 10.57 8.49
CA ALA A 67 -26.91 9.70 7.93
C ALA A 67 -25.68 10.50 7.49
N LEU A 68 -25.90 11.64 6.81
CA LEU A 68 -24.81 12.50 6.34
C LEU A 68 -24.07 13.16 7.50
N ALA A 69 -24.78 13.70 8.50
CA ALA A 69 -24.16 14.27 9.69
C ALA A 69 -23.36 13.22 10.48
N SER A 70 -23.91 12.03 10.68
CA SER A 70 -23.23 10.91 11.34
C SER A 70 -21.98 10.49 10.57
N LYS A 71 -22.06 10.44 9.23
CA LYS A 71 -20.90 10.18 8.37
C LYS A 71 -19.80 11.23 8.56
N ARG A 72 -20.13 12.53 8.66
CA ARG A 72 -19.12 13.59 8.90
C ARG A 72 -18.45 13.47 10.27
N ILE A 73 -19.19 13.06 11.28
CA ILE A 73 -18.60 12.76 12.59
C ILE A 73 -17.63 11.58 12.47
N ALA A 74 -18.07 10.48 11.84
CA ALA A 74 -17.28 9.27 11.66
C ALA A 74 -16.01 9.46 10.79
N GLU A 75 -16.06 10.34 9.78
CA GLU A 75 -14.90 10.75 8.96
C GLU A 75 -13.76 11.35 9.79
N ASN A 76 -14.03 11.82 11.00
CA ASN A 76 -13.04 12.37 11.91
C ASN A 76 -12.83 11.49 13.16
N CYS A 77 -13.34 10.26 13.16
CA CYS A 77 -13.03 9.26 14.17
C CYS A 77 -11.77 8.48 13.78
N GLY A 78 -11.17 7.77 14.75
CA GLY A 78 -10.05 6.87 14.48
C GLY A 78 -10.39 5.78 13.46
N ARG A 79 -9.36 5.17 12.88
CA ARG A 79 -9.51 4.37 11.65
C ARG A 79 -10.54 3.25 11.68
N ALA A 80 -10.76 2.63 12.83
CA ALA A 80 -11.73 1.56 13.01
C ALA A 80 -13.20 2.01 12.83
N ALA A 81 -13.51 3.28 13.12
CA ALA A 81 -14.86 3.83 13.03
C ALA A 81 -15.08 4.67 11.75
N MET A 82 -14.01 4.91 10.98
CA MET A 82 -14.05 5.72 9.78
C MET A 82 -14.76 4.98 8.63
N PRO A 83 -15.65 5.64 7.87
CA PRO A 83 -16.26 5.04 6.70
C PRO A 83 -15.21 4.77 5.61
N GLY A 84 -15.62 4.01 4.59
CA GLY A 84 -14.79 3.78 3.41
C GLY A 84 -14.45 5.10 2.72
N MET A 85 -13.23 5.18 2.18
CA MET A 85 -12.70 6.39 1.57
C MET A 85 -11.83 6.09 0.35
N ASP A 86 -11.70 7.10 -0.50
CA ASP A 86 -10.66 7.16 -1.50
C ASP A 86 -9.57 8.12 -1.02
N ARG A 87 -8.31 7.69 -1.02
CA ARG A 87 -7.15 8.51 -0.66
C ARG A 87 -6.20 8.68 -1.82
N ILE A 88 -5.51 9.82 -1.88
CA ILE A 88 -4.43 10.04 -2.84
C ILE A 88 -3.11 9.99 -2.08
N TRP A 89 -2.26 9.05 -2.47
CA TRP A 89 -0.93 8.84 -1.92
C TRP A 89 0.08 9.52 -2.81
N MET A 90 0.71 10.58 -2.30
CA MET A 90 1.74 11.34 -3.00
C MET A 90 3.12 10.83 -2.62
N VAL A 91 3.87 10.31 -3.59
CA VAL A 91 5.23 9.80 -3.38
C VAL A 91 6.22 10.47 -4.34
N PRO A 92 7.51 10.62 -3.99
CA PRO A 92 8.54 11.14 -4.89
C PRO A 92 8.74 10.21 -6.10
N ALA A 93 8.79 10.76 -7.31
CA ALA A 93 8.65 9.97 -8.54
C ALA A 93 9.91 9.82 -9.39
N THR A 94 11.11 9.97 -8.80
CA THR A 94 12.44 9.98 -9.46
C THR A 94 12.83 11.33 -10.08
N SER A 95 13.93 11.36 -10.84
CA SER A 95 14.53 12.58 -11.41
C SER A 95 13.69 13.25 -12.51
N PHE A 96 12.79 12.50 -13.17
CA PHE A 96 12.03 12.96 -14.34
C PHE A 96 10.57 13.30 -14.04
N HIS A 97 9.99 12.70 -13.00
CA HIS A 97 8.70 13.07 -12.45
C HIS A 97 8.90 13.50 -10.99
N PRO A 98 8.46 14.69 -10.58
CA PRO A 98 8.68 15.11 -9.20
C PRO A 98 7.85 14.28 -8.21
N GLN A 99 6.62 13.88 -8.57
CA GLN A 99 5.70 13.15 -7.69
C GLN A 99 4.73 12.22 -8.43
N ILE A 100 4.39 11.07 -7.83
CA ILE A 100 3.34 10.13 -8.27
C ILE A 100 2.20 10.26 -7.29
N GLY A 101 1.00 10.56 -7.79
CA GLY A 101 -0.23 10.57 -6.99
C GLY A 101 -1.09 9.38 -7.34
N LEU A 102 -1.12 8.36 -6.48
CA LEU A 102 -1.96 7.17 -6.68
C LEU A 102 -3.25 7.28 -5.85
N LYS A 103 -4.39 7.12 -6.50
CA LYS A 103 -5.71 7.13 -5.85
C LYS A 103 -6.13 5.71 -5.47
N LEU A 104 -6.23 5.42 -4.18
CA LEU A 104 -6.60 4.10 -3.66
C LEU A 104 -7.94 4.15 -2.94
N ARG A 105 -8.77 3.14 -3.19
CA ARG A 105 -10.00 2.85 -2.46
C ARG A 105 -9.69 1.97 -1.25
N GLU A 106 -10.16 2.42 -0.11
CA GLU A 106 -10.06 1.74 1.18
C GLU A 106 -11.48 1.65 1.76
N PRO A 107 -12.17 0.51 1.59
CA PRO A 107 -13.49 0.23 2.18
C PRO A 107 -13.53 0.45 3.70
N PRO A 108 -14.71 0.48 4.36
CA PRO A 108 -14.82 0.47 5.82
C PRO A 108 -14.12 -0.77 6.43
N LEU A 109 -13.76 -0.75 7.71
CA LEU A 109 -13.17 -1.93 8.37
C LEU A 109 -14.31 -2.79 8.95
N ILE A 110 -14.71 -3.86 8.26
CA ILE A 110 -15.77 -4.77 8.72
C ILE A 110 -15.24 -6.21 8.70
N GLY A 111 -15.24 -6.89 9.85
CA GLY A 111 -14.74 -8.27 9.90
C GLY A 111 -13.26 -8.37 9.47
N ASP A 112 -12.99 -9.20 8.46
CA ASP A 112 -11.64 -9.55 7.98
C ASP A 112 -11.18 -8.69 6.78
N ASP A 113 -11.32 -7.37 6.90
CA ASP A 113 -11.01 -6.39 5.85
C ASP A 113 -9.60 -5.76 6.01
N LEU A 114 -8.70 -6.42 6.75
CA LEU A 114 -7.38 -5.87 7.10
C LEU A 114 -6.53 -5.57 5.85
N GLY A 115 -6.58 -6.48 4.86
CA GLY A 115 -5.88 -6.35 3.58
C GLY A 115 -6.43 -5.23 2.67
N LEU A 116 -7.61 -4.69 2.98
CA LEU A 116 -8.23 -3.61 2.20
C LEU A 116 -7.77 -2.21 2.64
N LYS A 117 -6.83 -2.13 3.60
CA LYS A 117 -6.26 -0.89 4.12
C LYS A 117 -4.87 -0.66 3.57
N THR A 118 -4.54 0.61 3.32
CA THR A 118 -3.18 1.00 3.01
C THR A 118 -2.45 1.34 4.32
N TRP A 119 -1.62 0.41 4.78
CA TRP A 119 -0.83 0.55 6.00
C TRP A 119 0.33 1.54 5.84
N VAL A 120 0.69 2.24 6.93
CA VAL A 120 1.80 3.23 6.93
C VAL A 120 3.11 2.67 6.35
N THR A 121 3.39 1.38 6.58
CA THR A 121 4.56 0.68 6.04
C THR A 121 4.64 0.82 4.52
N SER A 122 3.53 0.56 3.82
CA SER A 122 3.47 0.65 2.36
C SER A 122 3.79 2.06 1.86
N PHE A 123 3.36 3.11 2.58
CA PHE A 123 3.67 4.49 2.22
C PHE A 123 5.13 4.86 2.48
N VAL A 124 5.69 4.43 3.61
CA VAL A 124 7.11 4.66 3.96
C VAL A 124 8.04 3.95 2.96
N VAL A 125 7.71 2.73 2.55
CA VAL A 125 8.42 2.00 1.50
C VAL A 125 8.30 2.73 0.17
N SER A 126 7.09 3.11 -0.23
CA SER A 126 6.83 3.78 -1.51
C SER A 126 7.61 5.09 -1.67
N LYS A 127 7.81 5.84 -0.58
CA LYS A 127 8.64 7.05 -0.59
C LYS A 127 10.12 6.79 -0.88
N GLN A 128 10.59 5.57 -0.63
CA GLN A 128 11.99 5.16 -0.80
C GLN A 128 12.25 4.37 -2.09
N ILE A 129 11.21 3.99 -2.84
CA ILE A 129 11.33 3.15 -4.05
C ILE A 129 12.37 3.69 -5.03
N GLY A 130 12.41 5.00 -5.29
CA GLY A 130 13.43 5.59 -6.17
C GLY A 130 14.86 5.35 -5.68
N GLN A 131 15.12 5.60 -4.39
CA GLN A 131 16.45 5.42 -3.79
C GLN A 131 16.85 3.94 -3.71
N LEU A 132 15.90 3.07 -3.31
CA LEU A 132 16.12 1.62 -3.26
C LEU A 132 16.46 1.07 -4.66
N GLY A 133 15.77 1.57 -5.68
CA GLY A 133 16.03 1.27 -7.09
C GLY A 133 17.47 1.59 -7.49
N HIS A 134 17.93 2.81 -7.16
CA HIS A 134 19.29 3.26 -7.44
C HIS A 134 20.36 2.44 -6.69
N ASP A 135 20.20 2.27 -5.37
CA ASP A 135 21.24 1.73 -4.50
C ASP A 135 21.38 0.21 -4.57
N PHE A 136 20.27 -0.51 -4.74
CA PHE A 136 20.25 -1.97 -4.58
C PHE A 136 19.81 -2.74 -5.82
N PHE A 137 19.13 -2.09 -6.77
CA PHE A 137 18.48 -2.76 -7.90
C PHE A 137 18.94 -2.26 -9.28
N SER A 138 19.84 -1.27 -9.32
CA SER A 138 20.32 -0.65 -10.56
C SER A 138 20.93 -1.66 -11.54
N HIS A 139 21.55 -2.72 -11.04
CA HIS A 139 22.13 -3.78 -11.87
C HIS A 139 21.12 -4.52 -12.74
N PHE A 140 19.82 -4.52 -12.42
CA PHE A 140 18.77 -5.03 -13.31
C PHE A 140 17.72 -3.99 -13.74
N LEU A 141 17.63 -2.83 -13.10
CA LEU A 141 16.69 -1.76 -13.49
C LEU A 141 17.20 -0.85 -14.62
N VAL A 142 18.52 -0.75 -14.85
CA VAL A 142 19.05 0.17 -15.87
C VAL A 142 18.62 -0.24 -17.27
N LYS A 143 17.81 0.61 -17.91
CA LYS A 143 17.68 0.59 -19.37
C LYS A 143 19.02 1.07 -19.94
N LYS A 144 19.76 0.24 -20.68
CA LYS A 144 20.83 0.73 -21.57
C LYS A 144 20.17 1.73 -22.53
N GLU A 145 20.23 3.03 -22.24
CA GLU A 145 19.85 4.10 -23.16
C GLU A 145 21.02 4.36 -24.10
N TYR A 146 20.70 4.35 -25.39
CA TYR A 146 21.42 4.88 -26.56
C TYR A 146 22.96 4.94 -26.52
N GLY A 147 23.60 4.08 -27.33
CA GLY A 147 24.72 4.58 -28.14
C GLY A 147 25.95 3.69 -28.39
N PHE A 148 26.11 2.50 -27.79
CA PHE A 148 27.34 1.72 -28.05
C PHE A 148 27.21 0.19 -28.19
N ASP A 149 26.00 -0.36 -28.19
CA ASP A 149 25.79 -1.81 -28.38
C ASP A 149 24.66 -2.15 -29.38
N SER A 150 24.20 -1.19 -30.18
CA SER A 150 23.17 -1.40 -31.21
C SER A 150 23.60 -2.32 -32.38
N LEU A 151 24.81 -2.90 -32.32
CA LEU A 151 25.31 -3.86 -33.30
C LEU A 151 25.31 -5.32 -32.79
N LYS A 152 24.96 -5.58 -31.53
CA LYS A 152 24.80 -6.95 -31.02
C LYS A 152 23.48 -7.12 -30.28
N ASN A 153 22.53 -7.67 -31.04
CA ASN A 153 21.30 -8.34 -30.61
C ASN A 153 20.03 -7.46 -30.56
N ASN A 154 19.26 -7.51 -31.64
CA ASN A 154 17.80 -7.29 -31.69
C ASN A 154 17.02 -8.36 -30.89
N LEU A 155 17.55 -8.84 -29.76
CA LEU A 155 16.84 -9.73 -28.88
C LEU A 155 16.00 -8.88 -27.93
N PRO A 156 14.68 -9.13 -27.79
CA PRO A 156 13.87 -8.46 -26.78
C PRO A 156 14.51 -8.68 -25.42
N ARG A 157 14.64 -7.61 -24.63
CA ARG A 157 15.09 -7.73 -23.24
C ARG A 157 14.11 -8.65 -22.50
N PRO A 158 14.60 -9.54 -21.61
CA PRO A 158 13.70 -10.26 -20.72
C PRO A 158 12.87 -9.24 -19.95
N SER A 159 11.57 -9.46 -19.82
CA SER A 159 10.72 -8.68 -18.94
C SER A 159 11.31 -8.74 -17.52
N ILE A 160 11.50 -7.57 -16.89
CA ILE A 160 11.79 -7.54 -15.46
C ILE A 160 10.47 -7.84 -14.79
N GLU A 161 10.35 -9.04 -14.24
CA GLU A 161 9.18 -9.49 -13.52
C GLU A 161 9.39 -9.24 -12.04
N VAL A 162 8.65 -8.25 -11.52
CA VAL A 162 8.57 -7.96 -10.09
C VAL A 162 7.30 -8.61 -9.55
N LEU A 163 7.40 -9.24 -8.39
CA LEU A 163 6.26 -9.84 -7.68
C LEU A 163 6.08 -9.12 -6.35
N GLU A 164 4.89 -8.60 -6.09
CA GLU A 164 4.51 -8.14 -4.75
C GLU A 164 3.65 -9.19 -4.06
N LEU A 165 4.08 -9.64 -2.88
CA LEU A 165 3.38 -10.57 -2.02
C LEU A 165 2.62 -9.80 -0.94
N GLY A 166 1.31 -10.06 -0.81
CA GLY A 166 0.47 -9.37 0.18
C GLY A 166 0.29 -7.90 -0.18
N SER A 167 -0.14 -7.65 -1.41
CA SER A 167 -0.18 -6.30 -1.99
C SER A 167 -1.22 -5.40 -1.32
N GLY A 168 -2.25 -5.98 -0.71
CA GLY A 168 -3.39 -5.30 -0.12
C GLY A 168 -4.03 -4.34 -1.13
N THR A 169 -3.81 -3.05 -0.93
CA THR A 169 -4.32 -1.99 -1.83
C THR A 169 -3.50 -1.78 -3.10
N GLY A 170 -2.28 -2.32 -3.16
CA GLY A 170 -1.37 -2.29 -4.32
C GLY A 170 -0.44 -1.07 -4.40
N LEU A 171 -0.30 -0.30 -3.31
CA LEU A 171 0.46 0.95 -3.34
C LEU A 171 1.92 0.74 -3.77
N VAL A 172 2.65 -0.17 -3.10
CA VAL A 172 4.10 -0.29 -3.29
C VAL A 172 4.43 -0.75 -4.70
N GLY A 173 3.78 -1.80 -5.19
CA GLY A 173 4.02 -2.34 -6.52
C GLY A 173 3.58 -1.42 -7.64
N MET A 174 2.50 -0.64 -7.49
CA MET A 174 2.15 0.39 -8.48
C MET A 174 3.20 1.52 -8.52
N VAL A 175 3.73 1.93 -7.36
CA VAL A 175 4.83 2.91 -7.31
C VAL A 175 6.10 2.32 -7.92
N ALA A 176 6.43 1.06 -7.64
CA ALA A 176 7.55 0.36 -8.25
C ALA A 176 7.44 0.29 -9.78
N ALA A 177 6.27 -0.08 -10.32
CA ALA A 177 6.02 -0.12 -11.76
C ALA A 177 6.26 1.25 -12.40
N ALA A 178 5.68 2.29 -11.80
CA ALA A 178 5.80 3.65 -12.32
C ALA A 178 7.22 4.20 -12.19
N ALA A 179 7.87 4.05 -11.04
CA ALA A 179 9.19 4.64 -10.76
C ALA A 179 10.36 3.89 -11.41
N TRP A 180 10.23 2.57 -11.60
CA TRP A 180 11.30 1.75 -12.19
C TRP A 180 11.06 1.35 -13.64
N ASP A 181 9.88 1.65 -14.19
CA ASP A 181 9.52 1.33 -15.57
C ASP A 181 9.61 -0.19 -15.84
N VAL A 182 8.95 -0.96 -14.97
CA VAL A 182 8.96 -2.43 -14.92
C VAL A 182 7.55 -3.02 -14.91
N SER A 183 7.46 -4.32 -15.18
CA SER A 183 6.23 -5.09 -15.04
C SER A 183 6.12 -5.65 -13.62
N VAL A 184 5.01 -5.35 -12.94
CA VAL A 184 4.75 -5.79 -11.58
C VAL A 184 3.49 -6.63 -11.52
N LEU A 185 3.60 -7.84 -10.97
CA LEU A 185 2.48 -8.69 -10.60
C LEU A 185 2.16 -8.50 -9.13
N LEU A 186 1.00 -7.93 -8.84
CA LEU A 186 0.47 -7.74 -7.48
C LEU A 186 -0.31 -8.98 -7.06
N THR A 187 0.03 -9.57 -5.92
CA THR A 187 -0.65 -10.76 -5.43
C THR A 187 -1.16 -10.62 -4.02
N ASP A 188 -2.30 -11.25 -3.78
CA ASP A 188 -2.98 -11.31 -2.48
C ASP A 188 -4.04 -12.41 -2.50
N LEU A 189 -4.77 -12.60 -1.40
CA LEU A 189 -5.90 -13.51 -1.30
C LEU A 189 -7.07 -13.12 -2.21
N GLU A 190 -7.94 -14.08 -2.51
CA GLU A 190 -9.11 -13.90 -3.38
C GLU A 190 -10.02 -12.76 -2.91
N SER A 191 -10.23 -12.62 -1.59
CA SER A 191 -11.05 -11.57 -0.98
C SER A 191 -10.55 -10.15 -1.27
N ILE A 192 -9.28 -9.98 -1.63
CA ILE A 192 -8.65 -8.68 -1.89
C ILE A 192 -8.69 -8.30 -3.38
N GLN A 193 -8.87 -9.27 -4.28
CA GLN A 193 -8.68 -9.10 -5.72
C GLN A 193 -9.62 -8.06 -6.35
N GLU A 194 -10.87 -7.96 -5.90
CA GLU A 194 -11.81 -6.97 -6.43
C GLU A 194 -11.31 -5.53 -6.18
N ASN A 195 -10.87 -5.26 -4.94
CA ASN A 195 -10.38 -3.94 -4.55
C ASN A 195 -9.02 -3.63 -5.19
N LEU A 196 -8.12 -4.61 -5.22
CA LEU A 196 -6.82 -4.48 -5.87
C LEU A 196 -6.98 -4.17 -7.37
N SER A 197 -7.83 -4.93 -8.07
CA SER A 197 -8.15 -4.69 -9.48
C SER A 197 -8.76 -3.31 -9.72
N TYR A 198 -9.66 -2.87 -8.84
CA TYR A 198 -10.23 -1.52 -8.91
C TYR A 198 -9.14 -0.45 -8.79
N ASN A 199 -8.27 -0.58 -7.79
CA ASN A 199 -7.17 0.36 -7.54
C ASN A 199 -6.20 0.42 -8.73
N ILE A 200 -5.82 -0.73 -9.31
CA ILE A 200 -4.98 -0.78 -10.51
C ILE A 200 -5.64 0.01 -11.64
N ARG A 201 -6.90 -0.31 -12.00
CA ARG A 201 -7.63 0.36 -13.09
C ARG A 201 -7.72 1.86 -12.90
N LYS A 202 -7.87 2.33 -11.66
CA LYS A 202 -7.93 3.77 -11.35
C LYS A 202 -6.61 4.51 -11.53
N ASN A 203 -5.48 3.80 -11.60
CA ASN A 203 -4.15 4.39 -11.66
C ASN A 203 -3.36 4.07 -12.94
N LEU A 204 -3.91 3.28 -13.88
CA LEU A 204 -3.25 2.96 -15.15
C LEU A 204 -2.80 4.21 -15.93
N ASP A 205 -3.66 5.23 -16.00
CA ASP A 205 -3.34 6.50 -16.67
C ASP A 205 -2.19 7.26 -15.99
N THR A 206 -2.11 7.19 -14.66
CA THR A 206 -1.03 7.83 -13.89
C THR A 206 0.29 7.10 -14.12
N ILE A 207 0.27 5.77 -14.09
CA ILE A 207 1.45 4.92 -14.30
C ILE A 207 1.98 5.14 -15.73
N SER A 208 1.11 5.03 -16.75
CA SER A 208 1.50 5.20 -18.16
C SER A 208 2.01 6.59 -18.52
N ARG A 209 1.57 7.64 -17.80
CA ARG A 209 2.12 9.00 -17.93
C ARG A 209 3.48 9.18 -17.25
N THR A 210 3.83 8.30 -16.32
CA THR A 210 5.08 8.35 -15.56
C THR A 210 6.17 7.50 -16.21
N SER A 211 5.82 6.32 -16.74
CA SER A 211 6.76 5.40 -17.39
C SER A 211 6.04 4.38 -18.28
N GLY A 212 6.80 3.52 -18.94
CA GLY A 212 6.29 2.36 -19.68
C GLY A 212 5.97 1.14 -18.79
N GLY A 213 6.01 1.30 -17.46
CA GLY A 213 5.72 0.22 -16.51
C GLY A 213 4.29 -0.30 -16.64
N SER A 214 4.08 -1.54 -16.20
CA SER A 214 2.79 -2.21 -16.29
C SER A 214 2.45 -2.93 -14.99
N VAL A 215 1.17 -2.96 -14.63
CA VAL A 215 0.70 -3.61 -13.40
C VAL A 215 -0.46 -4.54 -13.72
N SER A 216 -0.40 -5.76 -13.19
CA SER A 216 -1.49 -6.74 -13.18
C SER A 216 -1.64 -7.33 -11.79
N CYS A 217 -2.75 -8.01 -11.51
CA CYS A 217 -2.94 -8.73 -10.26
C CYS A 217 -3.39 -10.18 -10.49
N SER A 218 -3.11 -11.03 -9.50
CA SER A 218 -3.56 -12.42 -9.44
C SER A 218 -3.72 -12.87 -7.99
N THR A 219 -4.54 -13.89 -7.79
CA THR A 219 -4.66 -14.57 -6.50
C THR A 219 -3.39 -15.37 -6.21
N LEU A 220 -2.87 -15.27 -4.98
CA LEU A 220 -1.77 -16.09 -4.48
C LEU A 220 -1.96 -16.30 -2.99
N ASP A 221 -2.18 -17.55 -2.60
CA ASP A 221 -2.27 -17.96 -1.21
C ASP A 221 -0.93 -18.62 -0.79
N TRP A 222 -0.25 -18.02 0.18
CA TRP A 222 1.04 -18.50 0.68
C TRP A 222 0.98 -19.89 1.31
N ARG A 223 -0.23 -20.40 1.61
CA ARG A 223 -0.43 -21.78 2.06
C ARG A 223 -0.13 -22.79 0.98
N ASN A 224 -0.40 -22.44 -0.27
CA ASN A 224 -0.27 -23.34 -1.42
C ASN A 224 0.35 -22.57 -2.61
N PRO A 225 1.60 -22.07 -2.49
CA PRO A 225 2.18 -21.22 -3.53
C PRO A 225 2.34 -21.94 -4.87
N ASN A 226 2.50 -23.27 -4.85
CA ASN A 226 2.62 -24.08 -6.08
C ASN A 226 1.33 -24.12 -6.91
N ASP A 227 0.18 -23.77 -6.32
CA ASP A 227 -1.12 -23.80 -7.00
C ASP A 227 -1.47 -22.46 -7.67
N ALA A 228 -0.65 -21.41 -7.45
CA ALA A 228 -1.02 -20.04 -7.81
C ALA A 228 -1.02 -19.75 -9.32
N PHE A 229 -0.16 -20.43 -10.09
CA PHE A 229 -0.04 -20.24 -11.53
C PHE A 229 -0.02 -21.61 -12.24
N SER A 230 -0.64 -21.69 -13.41
CA SER A 230 -0.65 -22.93 -14.19
C SER A 230 0.78 -23.36 -14.56
N GLU A 231 1.03 -24.68 -14.65
CA GLU A 231 2.35 -25.23 -15.01
C GLU A 231 2.89 -24.69 -16.36
N GLU A 232 1.99 -24.30 -17.25
CA GLU A 232 2.28 -23.70 -18.56
C GLU A 232 2.90 -22.28 -18.45
N ARG A 233 2.77 -21.63 -17.28
CA ARG A 233 3.37 -20.33 -16.94
C ARG A 233 4.20 -20.47 -15.66
N ARG A 234 5.41 -21.01 -15.79
CA ARG A 234 6.44 -20.83 -14.75
C ARG A 234 6.80 -19.35 -14.66
N PHE A 235 6.20 -18.67 -13.71
CA PHE A 235 6.52 -17.29 -13.36
C PHE A 235 7.68 -17.29 -12.37
N GLU A 236 8.74 -16.54 -12.68
CA GLU A 236 9.88 -16.36 -11.78
C GLU A 236 10.21 -14.88 -11.68
N ALA A 237 10.29 -14.37 -10.46
CA ALA A 237 10.54 -12.95 -10.19
C ALA A 237 12.04 -12.65 -10.07
N CYS A 238 12.48 -11.59 -10.74
CA CYS A 238 13.80 -10.99 -10.48
C CYS A 238 13.82 -10.23 -9.14
N LEU A 239 12.67 -9.70 -8.73
CA LEU A 239 12.51 -8.97 -7.48
C LEU A 239 11.19 -9.38 -6.82
N ILE A 240 11.27 -9.82 -5.58
CA ILE A 240 10.09 -10.01 -4.73
C ILE A 240 10.01 -8.87 -3.72
N ILE A 241 8.84 -8.27 -3.56
CA ILE A 241 8.55 -7.23 -2.56
C ILE A 241 7.50 -7.78 -1.60
N ALA A 242 7.72 -7.60 -0.30
CA ALA A 242 6.72 -7.90 0.72
C ALA A 242 6.71 -6.77 1.75
N SER A 243 5.61 -6.00 1.79
CA SER A 243 5.44 -4.87 2.70
C SER A 243 4.43 -5.21 3.78
N ASP A 244 4.88 -5.20 5.04
CA ASP A 244 4.07 -5.54 6.20
C ASP A 244 3.50 -6.98 6.21
N PRO A 245 4.31 -8.03 5.95
CA PRO A 245 3.73 -9.35 5.64
C PRO A 245 3.47 -10.25 6.86
N LEU A 246 3.81 -9.83 8.09
CA LEU A 246 3.83 -10.72 9.27
C LEU A 246 2.80 -10.32 10.33
N TYR A 247 1.75 -11.13 10.46
CA TYR A 247 0.66 -10.93 11.43
C TYR A 247 0.36 -12.13 12.34
N ASP A 248 0.93 -13.30 12.05
CA ASP A 248 0.59 -14.60 12.67
C ASP A 248 1.83 -15.51 12.59
N ASP A 249 1.96 -16.45 13.52
CA ASP A 249 3.02 -17.46 13.65
C ASP A 249 3.21 -18.31 12.38
N TYR A 250 2.17 -18.45 11.55
CA TYR A 250 2.29 -19.17 10.27
C TYR A 250 3.04 -18.38 9.19
N HIS A 251 2.97 -17.04 9.21
CA HIS A 251 3.46 -16.19 8.12
C HIS A 251 4.97 -16.30 7.84
N PRO A 252 5.88 -16.38 8.85
CA PRO A 252 7.31 -16.51 8.60
C PRO A 252 7.66 -17.68 7.67
N LEU A 253 7.11 -18.87 7.94
CA LEU A 253 7.38 -20.06 7.12
C LEU A 253 6.70 -19.97 5.75
N ALA A 254 5.44 -19.54 5.72
CA ALA A 254 4.64 -19.45 4.49
C ALA A 254 5.23 -18.45 3.48
N LEU A 255 5.62 -17.27 3.96
CA LEU A 255 6.26 -16.24 3.15
C LEU A 255 7.60 -16.73 2.61
N THR A 256 8.40 -17.37 3.47
CA THR A 256 9.70 -17.92 3.06
C THR A 256 9.54 -18.98 1.95
N ASN A 257 8.59 -19.91 2.11
CA ASN A 257 8.30 -20.92 1.09
C ASN A 257 7.86 -20.27 -0.23
N THR A 258 6.98 -19.27 -0.15
CA THR A 258 6.50 -18.54 -1.33
C THR A 258 7.64 -17.81 -2.04
N ILE A 259 8.54 -17.16 -1.29
CA ILE A 259 9.73 -16.52 -1.83
C ILE A 259 10.60 -17.54 -2.56
N ASP A 260 10.87 -18.70 -1.96
CA ASP A 260 11.75 -19.69 -2.59
C ASP A 260 11.15 -20.35 -3.84
N THR A 261 9.82 -20.48 -3.89
CA THR A 261 9.08 -20.93 -5.09
C THR A 261 9.23 -19.96 -6.26
N PHE A 262 9.09 -18.65 -6.03
CA PHE A 262 8.98 -17.67 -7.12
C PHE A 262 10.26 -16.88 -7.40
N LEU A 263 11.22 -16.82 -6.49
CA LEU A 263 12.45 -16.06 -6.73
C LEU A 263 13.34 -16.82 -7.72
N LYS A 264 13.73 -16.14 -8.81
CA LYS A 264 14.69 -16.68 -9.80
C LYS A 264 15.91 -17.29 -9.12
N LYS A 265 16.37 -18.41 -9.66
CA LYS A 265 17.56 -19.14 -9.19
C LYS A 265 18.83 -18.53 -9.82
N ASP A 266 19.02 -17.22 -9.65
CA ASP A 266 20.21 -16.49 -10.12
C ASP A 266 20.77 -15.53 -9.04
N ASP A 267 22.01 -15.05 -9.22
CA ASP A 267 22.70 -14.15 -8.28
C ASP A 267 22.24 -12.68 -8.35
N ARG A 268 21.43 -12.33 -9.35
CA ARG A 268 20.91 -10.98 -9.58
C ARG A 268 19.58 -10.77 -8.91
N ALA A 269 18.84 -11.85 -8.63
CA ALA A 269 17.54 -11.82 -7.98
C ALA A 269 17.64 -11.21 -6.58
N ARG A 270 16.64 -10.41 -6.21
CA ARG A 270 16.59 -9.70 -4.92
C ARG A 270 15.24 -9.88 -4.24
N ILE A 271 15.23 -9.74 -2.93
CA ILE A 271 13.99 -9.59 -2.15
C ILE A 271 14.07 -8.29 -1.36
N LEU A 272 12.97 -7.55 -1.32
CA LEU A 272 12.75 -6.41 -0.43
C LEU A 272 11.64 -6.77 0.55
N THR A 273 11.97 -6.89 1.84
CA THR A 273 10.99 -7.06 2.92
C THR A 273 10.94 -5.82 3.79
N ALA A 274 9.74 -5.37 4.15
CA ALA A 274 9.52 -4.25 5.06
C ALA A 274 8.64 -4.69 6.24
N ILE A 275 9.23 -4.93 7.41
CA ILE A 275 8.54 -5.53 8.57
C ILE A 275 8.48 -4.50 9.71
N PRO A 276 7.28 -3.99 10.07
CA PRO A 276 7.12 -3.11 11.22
C PRO A 276 7.20 -3.90 12.53
N LEU A 277 8.09 -3.49 13.42
CA LEU A 277 8.40 -4.11 14.71
C LEU A 277 7.52 -3.52 15.82
N ARG A 278 6.21 -3.72 15.70
CA ARG A 278 5.16 -3.15 16.56
C ARG A 278 5.33 -3.50 18.04
N ASP A 279 5.70 -4.75 18.32
CA ASP A 279 5.66 -5.36 19.65
C ASP A 279 6.67 -6.52 19.75
N LYS A 280 6.62 -7.27 20.85
CA LYS A 280 7.51 -8.44 21.04
C LYS A 280 7.21 -9.56 20.05
N HIS A 281 5.95 -9.70 19.65
CA HIS A 281 5.50 -10.79 18.78
C HIS A 281 5.96 -10.56 17.35
N THR A 282 5.70 -9.38 16.77
CA THR A 282 6.21 -8.99 15.45
C THR A 282 7.74 -9.03 15.36
N ARG A 283 8.47 -8.71 16.45
CA ARG A 283 9.92 -8.93 16.52
C ARG A 283 10.31 -10.40 16.46
N TYR A 284 9.59 -11.26 17.18
CA TYR A 284 9.78 -12.71 17.12
C TYR A 284 9.51 -13.25 15.71
N LEU A 285 8.39 -12.87 15.09
CA LEU A 285 8.07 -13.25 13.71
C LEU A 285 9.14 -12.82 12.71
N SER A 286 9.68 -11.59 12.85
CA SER A 286 10.80 -11.14 12.00
C SER A 286 12.04 -12.02 12.19
N GLN A 287 12.41 -12.34 13.44
CA GLN A 287 13.56 -13.20 13.73
C GLN A 287 13.38 -14.62 13.17
N GLU A 288 12.18 -15.20 13.28
CA GLU A 288 11.87 -16.51 12.71
C GLU A 288 11.94 -16.47 11.19
N PHE A 289 11.38 -15.43 10.57
CA PHE A 289 11.46 -15.22 9.11
C PHE A 289 12.92 -15.14 8.65
N GLN A 290 13.76 -14.37 9.34
CA GLN A 290 15.18 -14.28 9.00
C GLN A 290 15.89 -15.63 9.11
N GLN A 291 15.60 -16.44 10.13
CA GLN A 291 16.17 -17.79 10.26
C GLN A 291 15.70 -18.73 9.14
N ASN A 292 14.42 -18.66 8.78
CA ASN A 292 13.84 -19.44 7.69
C ASN A 292 14.46 -19.07 6.32
N MET A 293 14.75 -17.79 6.09
CA MET A 293 15.44 -17.32 4.88
C MET A 293 16.90 -17.81 4.84
N LEU A 294 17.65 -17.66 5.95
CA LEU A 294 19.04 -18.10 6.05
C LEU A 294 19.20 -19.62 5.84
N SER A 295 18.27 -20.42 6.39
CA SER A 295 18.28 -21.88 6.20
C SER A 295 18.00 -22.33 4.76
N ARG A 296 17.44 -21.46 3.91
CA ARG A 296 17.25 -21.66 2.47
C ARG A 296 18.32 -20.97 1.62
N HIS A 297 19.50 -20.77 2.18
CA HIS A 297 20.64 -20.17 1.50
C HIS A 297 20.38 -18.76 0.96
N LEU A 298 19.44 -18.00 1.55
CA LEU A 298 19.29 -16.58 1.29
C LEU A 298 20.15 -15.79 2.29
N GLU A 299 20.86 -14.78 1.82
CA GLU A 299 21.72 -13.93 2.63
C GLU A 299 21.27 -12.47 2.62
N ILE A 300 21.56 -11.76 3.70
CA ILE A 300 21.23 -10.35 3.87
C ILE A 300 22.27 -9.50 3.13
N VAL A 301 21.81 -8.68 2.19
CA VAL A 301 22.62 -7.65 1.54
C VAL A 301 22.68 -6.40 2.42
N LYS A 302 21.53 -5.97 2.95
CA LYS A 302 21.43 -4.76 3.76
C LYS A 302 20.20 -4.79 4.67
N ILE A 303 20.36 -4.27 5.88
CA ILE A 303 19.25 -3.89 6.77
C ILE A 303 19.26 -2.36 6.92
N LEU A 304 18.09 -1.76 6.82
CA LEU A 304 17.82 -0.35 7.04
C LEU A 304 16.71 -0.22 8.08
N PHE A 305 16.83 0.74 9.00
CA PHE A 305 15.79 1.04 9.98
C PHE A 305 15.16 2.38 9.69
N GLN A 306 13.83 2.43 9.72
CA GLN A 306 13.03 3.63 9.57
C GLN A 306 12.02 3.73 10.72
N SER A 307 11.38 4.90 10.89
CA SER A 307 10.24 5.04 11.79
C SER A 307 8.96 5.28 10.98
N CYS A 308 7.95 4.46 11.23
CA CYS A 308 6.60 4.60 10.68
C CYS A 308 5.73 5.37 11.68
N ILE A 309 5.40 6.62 11.35
CA ILE A 309 4.43 7.40 12.12
C ILE A 309 3.08 7.27 11.42
N ASP A 310 2.12 6.65 12.09
CA ASP A 310 0.77 6.46 11.58
C ASP A 310 -0.19 7.46 12.24
N GLU A 311 -0.60 8.48 11.49
CA GLU A 311 -1.55 9.48 11.96
C GLU A 311 -2.97 8.93 12.10
N ASP A 312 -3.33 7.89 11.34
CA ASP A 312 -4.66 7.26 11.42
C ASP A 312 -4.87 6.57 12.80
N TRP A 313 -3.78 6.30 13.53
CA TRP A 313 -3.78 5.60 14.81
C TRP A 313 -3.10 6.37 15.96
N ALA A 314 -2.75 7.64 15.74
CA ALA A 314 -2.01 8.50 16.69
C ALA A 314 -2.72 8.74 18.04
N GLY A 315 -4.01 8.44 18.17
CA GLY A 315 -4.76 8.54 19.43
C GLY A 315 -4.41 7.47 20.49
N SER A 316 -3.63 6.46 20.12
CA SER A 316 -3.18 5.43 21.05
C SER A 316 -1.83 5.81 21.68
N LYS A 317 -1.81 5.97 23.01
CA LYS A 317 -0.65 6.45 23.81
C LYS A 317 0.68 5.71 23.58
N ASN A 318 0.68 4.59 22.86
CA ASN A 318 1.83 3.72 22.64
C ASN A 318 2.61 3.99 21.34
N TYR A 319 2.19 4.94 20.50
CA TYR A 319 2.78 5.13 19.16
C TYR A 319 3.36 6.53 18.89
N ALA A 320 3.54 7.36 19.93
CA ALA A 320 4.06 8.72 19.78
C ALA A 320 5.50 8.78 19.22
N GLU A 321 6.30 7.72 19.39
CA GLU A 321 7.67 7.61 18.88
C GLU A 321 7.76 6.97 17.48
N GLY A 322 6.61 6.57 16.91
CA GLY A 322 6.52 5.79 15.67
C GLY A 322 6.89 4.31 15.85
N VAL A 323 6.48 3.48 14.91
CA VAL A 323 6.80 2.05 14.88
C VAL A 323 8.12 1.85 14.14
N PRO A 324 9.15 1.20 14.73
CA PRO A 324 10.36 0.86 14.00
C PRO A 324 10.03 -0.05 12.82
N LEU A 325 10.51 0.31 11.64
CA LEU A 325 10.37 -0.48 10.41
C LEU A 325 11.75 -1.04 10.02
N GLU A 326 11.82 -2.37 9.93
CA GLU A 326 12.98 -3.08 9.41
C GLU A 326 12.81 -3.32 7.91
N LEU A 327 13.68 -2.69 7.11
CA LEU A 327 13.78 -2.90 5.67
C LEU A 327 14.98 -3.80 5.40
N THR A 328 14.76 -4.97 4.82
CA THR A 328 15.83 -5.92 4.54
C THR A 328 15.88 -6.25 3.06
N ILE A 329 17.08 -6.10 2.50
CA ILE A 329 17.43 -6.52 1.15
C ILE A 329 18.11 -7.88 1.23
N TRP A 330 17.58 -8.86 0.51
CA TRP A 330 18.11 -10.22 0.47
C TRP A 330 18.55 -10.60 -0.94
N GLN A 331 19.40 -11.61 -1.03
CA GLN A 331 19.77 -12.30 -2.26
C GLN A 331 20.02 -13.78 -2.00
N ARG A 332 20.11 -14.60 -3.05
CA ARG A 332 20.63 -15.97 -2.92
C ARG A 332 22.12 -15.96 -2.60
N SER A 333 22.55 -16.87 -1.74
CA SER A 333 23.94 -17.05 -1.39
C SER A 333 24.70 -17.65 -2.56
N LYS A 334 25.91 -17.15 -2.80
CA LYS A 334 26.77 -17.61 -3.90
C LYS A 334 27.15 -19.08 -3.80
N LEU A 335 27.11 -19.66 -2.60
CA LEU A 335 27.42 -21.07 -2.35
C LEU A 335 26.36 -22.01 -2.95
N GLU A 336 25.08 -21.62 -2.94
CA GLU A 336 23.97 -22.41 -3.50
C GLU A 336 24.04 -22.46 -5.02
N LEU A 337 24.31 -21.32 -5.66
CA LEU A 337 24.37 -21.22 -7.13
C LEU A 337 25.47 -22.10 -7.74
N ASN A 338 26.61 -22.23 -7.04
CA ASN A 338 27.68 -23.12 -7.47
C ASN A 338 27.28 -24.61 -7.41
N SER A 339 26.36 -24.99 -6.51
CA SER A 339 25.85 -26.37 -6.38
C SER A 339 24.74 -26.72 -7.38
N LEU A 340 24.04 -25.71 -7.91
CA LEU A 340 23.03 -25.88 -8.97
C LEU A 340 23.67 -25.99 -10.37
N LEU A 341 24.90 -25.49 -10.53
CA LEU A 341 25.67 -25.51 -11.77
C LEU A 341 26.64 -26.72 -11.88
N SER A 342 26.80 -27.48 -10.78
CA SER A 342 27.57 -28.73 -10.72
C SER A 342 26.65 -29.93 -10.82
#